data_AF-A0A094GT91-F1
#
_entry.id   AF-A0A094GT91-F1
#
_cell.length_a   1.000
_cell.length_b   1.000
_cell.length_c   1.000
_cell.angle_alpha   90.00
_cell.angle_beta   90.00
_cell.angle_gamma   90.00
#
_symmetry.space_group_name_H-M   'P 1'
#
loop_
_entity.id
_entity.type
_entity.pdbx_description
1 polymer ?
#
loop_
_entity_poly.entity_id
_entity_poly.type
_entity_poly.pdbx_seq_one_letter_code
_entity_poly.pdbx_strand_id
1 'polypeptide(L)'
;MFNSHFLVFAVAFGTSWLSLPVTGSVIPKEQIIESRQDTGNKWVDTWTSMPQLVEPGNLPPSPFTSQGAVFNDATLRQTLHVSIGADRIRLQISNTFGGSDLPITEAAIALPTGGEAGVGNIEASPIAGLTFNGATSVTIPKGEVAYSDPIDFSVVAESMLTLTLYLAAGQTGNSITGHPGSRTTSWMQEGNHVNATSIPGSSIAHCFVILGDSITDGRGSDDNKNNRWPDLLLARMQTNELTEIGVDNQAAGGNRVLQDGLGPSLISRYKRDAIEQEGVKYIMIFEGVNDIGTAGTDQNTQTRLGDNLISAFTQIASDTSAAGILIFAATITPFSGPGQSYSNPTREKTRQRVNAWFTSSGLFDAVVDFDAVVRDPVTPSQLAPEYNGGDYLHPNVAGYQAIADAFPLDIFTATASKRAV
;
A
#
# COMPACT_ATOMS: atom_id res chain seq x y z
N MET A 1 17.54 -43.33 58.66
CA MET A 1 17.22 -43.54 60.09
C MET A 1 16.22 -42.47 60.51
N PHE A 2 15.20 -42.84 61.30
CA PHE A 2 14.31 -42.06 62.20
C PHE A 2 14.36 -40.50 62.13
N ASN A 3 13.28 -39.70 62.24
CA ASN A 3 11.85 -39.90 62.55
C ASN A 3 11.10 -38.56 62.20
N SER A 4 9.77 -38.37 62.20
CA SER A 4 8.56 -39.17 62.52
C SER A 4 7.36 -38.62 61.71
N HIS A 5 6.20 -39.29 61.74
CA HIS A 5 4.89 -38.69 61.41
C HIS A 5 4.18 -38.14 62.66
N PHE A 6 3.29 -37.14 62.51
CA PHE A 6 2.11 -36.96 63.38
C PHE A 6 0.92 -36.38 62.61
N LEU A 7 -0.29 -36.84 62.98
CA LEU A 7 -1.57 -36.50 62.37
C LEU A 7 -2.61 -36.50 63.51
N VAL A 8 -3.29 -35.38 63.77
CA VAL A 8 -4.36 -35.29 64.79
C VAL A 8 -5.46 -34.32 64.32
N PHE A 9 -6.72 -34.70 64.57
CA PHE A 9 -7.95 -33.91 64.38
C PHE A 9 -8.65 -33.73 65.74
N ALA A 10 -9.26 -32.57 66.03
CA ALA A 10 -10.61 -32.40 66.63
C ALA A 10 -10.88 -31.07 67.40
N VAL A 11 -11.93 -30.39 66.91
CA VAL A 11 -12.88 -29.35 67.40
C VAL A 11 -13.24 -29.27 68.92
N ALA A 12 -13.48 -28.04 69.47
CA ALA A 12 -14.67 -27.60 70.28
C ALA A 12 -14.56 -26.18 70.94
N PHE A 13 -15.66 -25.63 71.51
CA PHE A 13 -15.93 -24.19 71.78
C PHE A 13 -16.05 -23.73 73.26
N GLY A 14 -15.70 -22.45 73.56
CA GLY A 14 -16.21 -21.61 74.67
C GLY A 14 -15.29 -21.36 75.90
N THR A 15 -15.46 -20.34 76.78
CA THR A 15 -16.21 -19.03 76.79
C THR A 15 -15.82 -18.16 78.02
N SER A 16 -15.79 -16.80 77.90
CA SER A 16 -15.83 -15.75 78.99
C SER A 16 -14.70 -15.68 80.06
N TRP A 17 -14.41 -14.60 80.83
CA TRP A 17 -14.71 -13.13 80.81
C TRP A 17 -13.66 -12.33 81.67
N LEU A 18 -13.63 -11.00 81.51
CA LEU A 18 -13.11 -9.89 82.38
C LEU A 18 -11.60 -9.56 82.52
N SER A 19 -11.26 -8.35 82.01
CA SER A 19 -10.19 -7.39 82.38
C SER A 19 -8.70 -7.64 82.03
N LEU A 20 -8.05 -6.53 81.62
CA LEU A 20 -6.72 -6.38 81.02
C LEU A 20 -5.57 -6.40 82.07
N PRO A 21 -4.32 -6.74 81.67
CA PRO A 21 -3.46 -5.74 81.02
C PRO A 21 -2.74 -6.21 79.74
N VAL A 22 -2.69 -5.30 78.76
CA VAL A 22 -1.61 -5.13 77.75
C VAL A 22 -1.39 -6.23 76.68
N THR A 23 -1.17 -5.76 75.44
CA THR A 23 -0.77 -6.53 74.23
C THR A 23 -1.75 -7.58 73.69
N GLY A 24 -2.85 -7.09 73.09
CA GLY A 24 -3.25 -7.48 71.73
C GLY A 24 -3.66 -8.94 71.48
N SER A 25 -4.86 -9.32 71.96
CA SER A 25 -5.50 -10.57 71.56
C SER A 25 -6.18 -10.46 70.18
N VAL A 26 -5.83 -11.38 69.28
CA VAL A 26 -6.68 -12.09 68.28
C VAL A 26 -7.69 -11.25 67.44
N ILE A 27 -7.39 -11.15 66.13
CA ILE A 27 -8.16 -10.64 64.97
C ILE A 27 -8.22 -9.10 64.77
N PRO A 28 -7.42 -8.59 63.81
CA PRO A 28 -7.88 -7.76 62.69
C PRO A 28 -8.42 -8.69 61.58
N LYS A 29 -9.67 -8.53 61.13
CA LYS A 29 -10.20 -7.54 60.18
C LYS A 29 -9.91 -7.86 58.71
N GLU A 30 -10.98 -7.75 57.93
CA GLU A 30 -10.98 -7.55 56.47
C GLU A 30 -10.19 -6.27 56.11
N GLN A 31 -9.71 -6.17 54.86
CA GLN A 31 -8.74 -5.18 54.33
C GLN A 31 -7.26 -5.50 54.69
N ILE A 32 -6.26 -5.35 53.80
CA ILE A 32 -6.21 -4.74 52.45
C ILE A 32 -5.51 -5.74 51.50
N ILE A 33 -5.87 -5.76 50.20
CA ILE A 33 -4.99 -6.33 49.16
C ILE A 33 -3.80 -5.37 48.99
N GLU A 34 -2.77 -5.50 49.82
CA GLU A 34 -1.53 -4.76 49.59
C GLU A 34 -0.77 -5.38 48.42
N SER A 35 -0.50 -4.53 47.44
CA SER A 35 -0.01 -4.91 46.14
C SER A 35 1.47 -5.28 46.16
N ARG A 36 1.87 -6.21 45.28
CA ARG A 36 3.22 -6.32 44.71
C ARG A 36 4.37 -6.52 45.71
N GLN A 37 4.73 -7.78 45.97
CA GLN A 37 5.84 -8.46 45.29
C GLN A 37 6.17 -9.75 46.04
N ASP A 38 6.08 -10.92 45.37
CA ASP A 38 6.98 -12.03 45.73
C ASP A 38 7.14 -13.11 44.64
N THR A 39 8.26 -13.83 44.72
CA THR A 39 8.64 -15.09 44.03
C THR A 39 8.95 -15.07 42.52
N GLY A 40 10.25 -14.95 42.22
CA GLY A 40 10.89 -15.71 41.12
C GLY A 40 10.99 -15.03 39.76
N ASN A 41 9.93 -15.09 38.95
CA ASN A 41 9.96 -14.68 37.54
C ASN A 41 8.95 -13.56 37.25
N LYS A 42 9.37 -12.53 36.53
CA LYS A 42 8.51 -11.42 36.08
C LYS A 42 8.50 -11.36 34.56
N TRP A 43 7.31 -11.21 33.98
CA TRP A 43 7.18 -10.88 32.56
C TRP A 43 7.66 -9.44 32.31
N VAL A 44 8.42 -9.26 31.23
CA VAL A 44 8.93 -7.97 30.76
C VAL A 44 8.70 -7.92 29.27
N ASP A 45 8.21 -6.80 28.76
CA ASP A 45 7.97 -6.60 27.33
C ASP A 45 9.31 -6.37 26.62
N THR A 46 9.65 -7.23 25.67
CA THR A 46 10.91 -7.17 24.91
C THR A 46 10.77 -6.58 23.50
N TRP A 47 9.54 -6.42 23.03
CA TRP A 47 9.20 -5.78 21.76
C TRP A 47 7.77 -5.27 21.86
N THR A 48 7.48 -4.16 21.21
CA THR A 48 6.11 -3.65 21.04
C THR A 48 6.04 -2.74 19.81
N SER A 49 4.86 -2.62 19.22
CA SER A 49 4.53 -1.58 18.24
C SER A 49 3.36 -0.76 18.77
N MET A 50 3.30 0.53 18.42
CA MET A 50 2.18 1.37 18.82
C MET A 50 0.94 0.96 18.01
N PRO A 51 -0.13 0.42 18.65
CA PRO A 51 -1.33 0.02 17.94
C PRO A 51 -2.12 1.27 17.55
N GLN A 52 -2.58 1.30 16.30
CA GLN A 52 -3.49 2.33 15.80
C GLN A 52 -4.59 1.72 14.93
N LEU A 53 -5.63 2.50 14.67
CA LEU A 53 -6.56 2.22 13.59
C LEU A 53 -5.79 2.31 12.26
N VAL A 54 -5.90 1.28 11.42
CA VAL A 54 -5.30 1.32 10.09
C VAL A 54 -6.12 2.24 9.19
N GLU A 55 -5.45 3.24 8.61
CA GLU A 55 -6.03 4.16 7.63
C GLU A 55 -6.33 3.43 6.31
N PRO A 56 -7.35 3.82 5.53
CA PRO A 56 -7.75 3.10 4.31
C PRO A 56 -6.62 2.85 3.31
N GLY A 57 -5.73 3.82 3.09
CA GLY A 57 -4.57 3.69 2.19
C GLY A 57 -3.41 2.82 2.73
N ASN A 58 -3.54 2.27 3.94
CA ASN A 58 -2.59 1.38 4.58
C ASN A 58 -3.21 0.01 4.95
N LEU A 59 -4.43 -0.27 4.49
CA LEU A 59 -5.05 -1.59 4.65
C LEU A 59 -4.26 -2.66 3.87
N PRO A 60 -4.37 -3.95 4.25
CA PRO A 60 -3.81 -5.05 3.46
C PRO A 60 -4.28 -4.96 2.00
N PRO A 61 -3.41 -5.18 1.00
CA PRO A 61 -3.80 -5.11 -0.41
C PRO A 61 -4.79 -6.21 -0.77
N SER A 62 -5.42 -6.10 -1.93
CA SER A 62 -6.20 -7.19 -2.54
C SER A 62 -5.33 -8.46 -2.67
N PRO A 63 -5.89 -9.67 -2.45
CA PRO A 63 -7.28 -9.99 -2.08
C PRO A 63 -7.55 -9.90 -0.56
N PHE A 64 -6.56 -9.51 0.24
CA PHE A 64 -6.62 -9.55 1.71
C PHE A 64 -7.47 -8.45 2.35
N THR A 65 -7.92 -7.46 1.58
CA THR A 65 -9.03 -6.58 1.93
C THR A 65 -10.10 -6.70 0.85
N SER A 66 -11.35 -6.88 1.25
CA SER A 66 -12.52 -6.86 0.36
C SER A 66 -13.61 -5.94 0.93
N GLN A 67 -14.78 -5.88 0.28
CA GLN A 67 -15.88 -5.04 0.74
C GLN A 67 -16.49 -5.58 2.04
N GLY A 68 -16.02 -5.08 3.18
CA GLY A 68 -16.53 -5.43 4.51
C GLY A 68 -15.85 -6.64 5.16
N ALA A 69 -14.66 -7.05 4.70
CA ALA A 69 -13.84 -8.04 5.38
C ALA A 69 -12.35 -7.83 5.10
N VAL A 70 -11.50 -8.20 6.07
CA VAL A 70 -10.03 -8.17 5.97
C VAL A 70 -9.46 -9.50 6.44
N PHE A 71 -8.43 -10.01 5.77
CA PHE A 71 -7.78 -11.31 6.02
C PHE A 71 -8.75 -12.51 5.99
N ASN A 72 -9.79 -12.50 5.15
CA ASN A 72 -10.64 -13.67 4.95
C ASN A 72 -9.86 -14.79 4.25
N ASP A 73 -9.86 -15.99 4.83
CA ASP A 73 -9.03 -17.14 4.44
C ASP A 73 -7.55 -16.75 4.18
N ALA A 74 -6.93 -16.06 5.14
CA ALA A 74 -5.57 -15.52 4.95
C ALA A 74 -4.60 -15.88 6.08
N THR A 75 -3.39 -16.22 5.68
CA THR A 75 -2.19 -16.26 6.53
C THR A 75 -1.45 -14.93 6.45
N LEU A 76 -1.21 -14.29 7.60
CA LEU A 76 -0.38 -13.09 7.78
C LEU A 76 0.92 -13.46 8.51
N ARG A 77 2.07 -13.06 7.97
CA ARG A 77 3.40 -13.28 8.55
C ARG A 77 4.13 -11.96 8.76
N GLN A 78 4.67 -11.75 9.95
CA GLN A 78 5.31 -10.49 10.37
C GLN A 78 6.60 -10.79 11.14
N THR A 79 7.56 -9.86 11.14
CA THR A 79 8.82 -10.00 11.90
C THR A 79 8.86 -9.01 13.08
N LEU A 80 9.34 -9.49 14.22
CA LEU A 80 9.48 -8.76 15.48
C LEU A 80 10.97 -8.70 15.86
N HIS A 81 11.46 -7.55 16.33
CA HIS A 81 12.87 -7.39 16.74
C HIS A 81 13.00 -7.41 18.27
N VAL A 82 13.54 -8.49 18.82
CA VAL A 82 13.59 -8.77 20.25
C VAL A 82 14.73 -8.01 20.92
N SER A 83 14.46 -7.01 21.77
CA SER A 83 15.52 -6.25 22.47
C SER A 83 16.28 -7.04 23.55
N ILE A 84 15.63 -7.95 24.27
CA ILE A 84 16.25 -8.78 25.33
C ILE A 84 15.89 -10.26 25.17
N GLY A 85 16.88 -11.13 25.36
CA GLY A 85 16.68 -12.57 25.25
C GLY A 85 15.89 -13.17 26.42
N ALA A 86 15.22 -14.29 26.18
CA ALA A 86 14.49 -15.07 27.17
C ALA A 86 14.34 -16.53 26.72
N ASP A 87 14.39 -17.48 27.64
CA ASP A 87 14.09 -18.90 27.37
C ASP A 87 12.59 -19.21 27.28
N ARG A 88 11.75 -18.26 27.69
CA ARG A 88 10.29 -18.38 27.72
C ARG A 88 9.64 -17.07 27.33
N ILE A 89 8.75 -17.12 26.36
CA ILE A 89 8.04 -15.96 25.82
C ILE A 89 6.53 -16.19 25.81
N ARG A 90 5.77 -15.10 25.62
CA ARG A 90 4.33 -15.12 25.35
C ARG A 90 4.01 -13.88 24.52
N LEU A 91 2.99 -13.97 23.67
CA LEU A 91 2.63 -12.88 22.78
C LEU A 91 1.35 -12.20 23.26
N GLN A 92 1.32 -10.87 23.23
CA GLN A 92 0.08 -10.11 23.34
C GLN A 92 -0.36 -9.70 21.93
N ILE A 93 -1.60 -10.01 21.57
CA ILE A 93 -2.21 -9.60 20.29
C ILE A 93 -3.36 -8.64 20.60
N SER A 94 -3.42 -7.52 19.87
CA SER A 94 -4.36 -6.43 20.13
C SER A 94 -5.43 -6.31 19.04
N ASN A 95 -6.67 -6.12 19.48
CA ASN A 95 -7.80 -5.70 18.64
C ASN A 95 -8.37 -4.34 19.14
N THR A 96 -7.53 -3.51 19.76
CA THR A 96 -7.93 -2.29 20.48
C THR A 96 -8.60 -1.23 19.60
N PHE A 97 -8.27 -1.18 18.31
CA PHE A 97 -8.86 -0.27 17.33
C PHE A 97 -9.77 -0.98 16.30
N GLY A 98 -10.05 -2.28 16.49
CA GLY A 98 -10.88 -3.06 15.58
C GLY A 98 -12.32 -2.56 15.48
N GLY A 99 -12.93 -2.73 14.31
CA GLY A 99 -14.34 -2.47 14.06
C GLY A 99 -15.25 -3.57 14.59
N SER A 100 -14.73 -4.79 14.69
CA SER A 100 -15.40 -6.04 15.05
C SER A 100 -14.44 -6.98 15.79
N ASP A 101 -14.91 -8.17 16.17
CA ASP A 101 -14.08 -9.21 16.78
C ASP A 101 -13.04 -9.77 15.79
N LEU A 102 -11.87 -10.15 16.30
CA LEU A 102 -10.73 -10.67 15.53
C LEU A 102 -10.57 -12.18 15.78
N PRO A 103 -11.03 -13.06 14.87
CA PRO A 103 -10.88 -14.50 15.00
C PRO A 103 -9.53 -14.98 14.43
N ILE A 104 -8.65 -15.42 15.32
CA ILE A 104 -7.39 -16.10 14.98
C ILE A 104 -7.64 -17.61 15.03
N THR A 105 -7.51 -18.27 13.89
CA THR A 105 -7.81 -19.71 13.74
C THR A 105 -6.63 -20.59 14.16
N GLU A 106 -5.42 -20.18 13.80
CA GLU A 106 -4.17 -20.83 14.16
C GLU A 106 -3.07 -19.75 14.19
N ALA A 107 -2.05 -19.93 15.03
CA ALA A 107 -0.89 -19.05 15.07
C ALA A 107 0.37 -19.81 15.48
N ALA A 108 1.54 -19.36 15.00
CA ALA A 108 2.83 -19.92 15.37
C ALA A 108 3.93 -18.86 15.35
N ILE A 109 5.03 -19.17 16.03
CA ILE A 109 6.29 -18.44 15.98
C ILE A 109 7.42 -19.32 15.43
N ALA A 110 8.36 -18.70 14.73
CA ALA A 110 9.56 -19.34 14.18
C ALA A 110 10.70 -18.33 14.09
N LEU A 111 11.91 -18.80 13.77
CA LEU A 111 13.01 -17.92 13.38
C LEU A 111 12.92 -17.59 11.87
N PRO A 112 13.10 -16.34 11.44
CA PRO A 112 13.18 -16.00 10.02
C PRO A 112 14.44 -16.59 9.40
N THR A 113 14.39 -16.96 8.11
CA THR A 113 15.55 -17.50 7.40
C THR A 113 16.74 -16.53 7.44
N GLY A 114 17.88 -17.01 7.92
CA GLY A 114 19.09 -16.19 8.08
C GLY A 114 19.04 -15.15 9.22
N GLY A 115 17.95 -15.09 10.00
CA GLY A 115 17.76 -14.10 11.06
C GLY A 115 17.36 -12.71 10.58
N GLU A 116 17.00 -12.56 9.30
CA GLU A 116 16.72 -11.26 8.66
C GLU A 116 15.32 -10.70 8.98
N ALA A 117 15.18 -9.38 8.91
CA ALA A 117 13.90 -8.70 9.10
C ALA A 117 13.06 -8.67 7.81
N GLY A 118 11.76 -8.95 7.92
CA GLY A 118 10.83 -8.76 6.81
C GLY A 118 10.93 -9.81 5.69
N VAL A 119 11.56 -10.95 5.93
CA VAL A 119 11.58 -12.09 4.99
C VAL A 119 10.35 -12.97 5.16
N GLY A 120 9.83 -13.51 4.05
CA GLY A 120 8.67 -14.42 4.05
C GLY A 120 9.01 -15.86 4.47
N ASN A 121 10.29 -16.19 4.51
CA ASN A 121 10.81 -17.52 4.81
C ASN A 121 11.20 -17.65 6.28
N ILE A 122 11.01 -18.86 6.83
CA ILE A 122 11.37 -19.23 8.20
C ILE A 122 12.27 -20.47 8.19
N GLU A 123 13.08 -20.60 9.23
CA GLU A 123 13.82 -21.82 9.50
C GLU A 123 12.86 -23.00 9.73
N ALA A 124 13.23 -24.19 9.26
CA ALA A 124 12.38 -25.38 9.38
C ALA A 124 12.21 -25.89 10.83
N SER A 125 13.04 -25.41 11.75
CA SER A 125 12.97 -25.66 13.19
C SER A 125 13.83 -24.63 13.95
N PRO A 126 13.41 -24.13 15.13
CA PRO A 126 12.15 -24.43 15.81
C PRO A 126 10.96 -23.65 15.22
N ILE A 127 9.80 -24.31 15.17
CA ILE A 127 8.49 -23.70 14.95
C ILE A 127 7.62 -24.10 16.15
N ALA A 128 6.97 -23.13 16.80
CA ALA A 128 6.10 -23.39 17.95
C ALA A 128 4.73 -22.74 17.74
N GLY A 129 3.68 -23.58 17.75
CA GLY A 129 2.29 -23.12 17.74
C GLY A 129 1.94 -22.36 19.02
N LEU A 130 1.13 -21.32 18.88
CA LEU A 130 0.58 -20.57 20.01
C LEU A 130 -0.71 -21.24 20.48
N THR A 131 -0.93 -21.24 21.79
CA THR A 131 -2.24 -21.56 22.38
C THR A 131 -2.73 -20.40 23.24
N PHE A 132 -4.04 -20.37 23.51
CA PHE A 132 -4.73 -19.35 24.28
C PHE A 132 -5.66 -20.07 25.28
N ASN A 133 -5.30 -20.10 26.56
CA ASN A 133 -5.96 -20.92 27.58
C ASN A 133 -6.08 -22.41 27.18
N GLY A 134 -5.07 -22.94 26.50
CA GLY A 134 -4.99 -24.32 26.01
C GLY A 134 -5.68 -24.59 24.65
N ALA A 135 -6.35 -23.62 24.04
CA ALA A 135 -6.93 -23.74 22.70
C ALA A 135 -5.97 -23.21 21.61
N THR A 136 -5.97 -23.80 20.40
CA THR A 136 -5.14 -23.36 19.26
C THR A 136 -5.67 -22.11 18.55
N SER A 137 -6.92 -21.72 18.85
CA SER A 137 -7.62 -20.58 18.27
C SER A 137 -8.12 -19.63 19.35
N VAL A 138 -8.30 -18.35 19.00
CA VAL A 138 -8.85 -17.33 19.88
C VAL A 138 -9.65 -16.30 19.09
N THR A 139 -10.79 -15.88 19.64
CA THR A 139 -11.48 -14.66 19.19
C THR A 139 -11.15 -13.55 20.15
N ILE A 140 -10.49 -12.49 19.67
CA ILE A 140 -10.16 -11.30 20.46
C ILE A 140 -11.30 -10.30 20.26
N PRO A 141 -12.10 -9.99 21.30
CA PRO A 141 -13.24 -9.08 21.13
C PRO A 141 -12.81 -7.69 20.66
N LYS A 142 -13.73 -6.97 20.02
CA LYS A 142 -13.53 -5.56 19.69
C LYS A 142 -13.04 -4.73 20.89
N GLY A 143 -11.92 -4.03 20.73
CA GLY A 143 -11.35 -3.15 21.77
C GLY A 143 -10.39 -3.85 22.74
N GLU A 144 -10.36 -5.18 22.73
CA GLU A 144 -9.63 -5.99 23.70
C GLU A 144 -8.25 -6.45 23.22
N VAL A 145 -7.53 -7.15 24.10
CA VAL A 145 -6.25 -7.81 23.84
C VAL A 145 -6.30 -9.26 24.35
N ALA A 146 -5.58 -10.17 23.68
CA ALA A 146 -5.38 -11.53 24.18
C ALA A 146 -3.88 -11.81 24.40
N TYR A 147 -3.58 -12.62 25.41
CA TYR A 147 -2.24 -13.18 25.62
C TYR A 147 -2.24 -14.65 25.22
N SER A 148 -1.19 -15.09 24.53
CA SER A 148 -0.90 -16.52 24.40
C SER A 148 -0.56 -17.12 25.76
N ASP A 149 -0.70 -18.43 25.86
CA ASP A 149 -0.05 -19.22 26.91
C ASP A 149 1.48 -19.07 26.78
N PRO A 150 2.25 -19.29 27.87
CA PRO A 150 3.72 -19.24 27.82
C PRO A 150 4.32 -20.36 26.96
N ILE A 151 5.19 -19.99 26.02
CA ILE A 151 5.92 -20.91 25.13
C ILE A 151 7.39 -20.97 25.55
N ASP A 152 7.90 -22.19 25.69
CA ASP A 152 9.33 -22.48 25.94
C ASP A 152 10.08 -22.41 24.59
N PHE A 153 10.46 -21.18 24.20
CA PHE A 153 11.12 -20.86 22.94
C PHE A 153 12.22 -19.84 23.22
N SER A 154 13.49 -20.28 23.23
CA SER A 154 14.62 -19.40 23.53
C SER A 154 14.87 -18.40 22.40
N VAL A 155 14.76 -17.11 22.73
CA VAL A 155 15.14 -15.98 21.87
C VAL A 155 16.39 -15.29 22.41
N VAL A 156 17.26 -14.84 21.51
CA VAL A 156 18.48 -14.09 21.87
C VAL A 156 18.19 -12.59 21.81
N ALA A 157 18.89 -11.79 22.61
CA ALA A 157 18.82 -10.33 22.50
C ALA A 157 19.24 -9.86 21.09
N GLU A 158 18.59 -8.80 20.60
CA GLU A 158 18.73 -8.22 19.26
C GLU A 158 18.40 -9.20 18.09
N SER A 159 17.70 -10.31 18.35
CA SER A 159 17.31 -11.29 17.31
C SER A 159 15.92 -11.03 16.71
N MET A 160 15.68 -11.57 15.52
CA MET A 160 14.39 -11.49 14.84
C MET A 160 13.53 -12.73 15.15
N LEU A 161 12.23 -12.52 15.39
CA LEU A 161 11.22 -13.57 15.54
C LEU A 161 10.12 -13.37 14.50
N THR A 162 9.73 -14.44 13.81
CA THR A 162 8.60 -14.42 12.89
C THR A 162 7.32 -14.85 13.61
N LEU A 163 6.28 -14.01 13.58
CA LEU A 163 4.92 -14.36 13.95
C LEU A 163 4.13 -14.70 12.68
N THR A 164 3.45 -15.85 12.66
CA THR A 164 2.47 -16.20 11.62
C THR A 164 1.10 -16.40 12.25
N LEU A 165 0.07 -15.76 11.69
CA LEU A 165 -1.34 -15.86 12.08
C LEU A 165 -2.16 -16.36 10.89
N TYR A 166 -3.14 -17.23 11.10
CA TYR A 166 -4.11 -17.63 10.08
C TYR A 166 -5.54 -17.30 10.54
N LEU A 167 -6.30 -16.69 9.64
CA LEU A 167 -7.65 -16.15 9.89
C LEU A 167 -8.63 -16.74 8.87
N ALA A 168 -9.17 -17.94 9.14
CA ALA A 168 -10.07 -18.62 8.21
C ALA A 168 -11.33 -17.80 7.84
N ALA A 169 -11.85 -17.00 8.78
CA ALA A 169 -13.05 -16.18 8.59
C ALA A 169 -12.75 -14.67 8.40
N GLY A 170 -11.48 -14.26 8.52
CA GLY A 170 -11.08 -12.86 8.56
C GLY A 170 -11.70 -12.04 9.70
N GLN A 171 -11.42 -10.74 9.69
CA GLN A 171 -12.09 -9.75 10.54
C GLN A 171 -13.16 -9.02 9.70
N THR A 172 -14.34 -8.77 10.28
CA THR A 172 -15.44 -8.11 9.57
C THR A 172 -15.34 -6.58 9.60
N GLY A 173 -15.69 -5.93 8.49
CA GLY A 173 -15.43 -4.52 8.26
C GLY A 173 -13.95 -4.22 7.98
N ASN A 174 -13.67 -2.97 7.62
CA ASN A 174 -12.34 -2.53 7.18
C ASN A 174 -11.64 -1.66 8.25
N SER A 175 -12.12 -1.68 9.49
CA SER A 175 -11.44 -1.06 10.63
C SER A 175 -10.69 -2.14 11.40
N ILE A 176 -9.37 -2.18 11.25
CA ILE A 176 -8.50 -3.15 11.91
C ILE A 176 -7.48 -2.45 12.82
N THR A 177 -6.94 -3.19 13.79
CA THR A 177 -5.78 -2.73 14.57
C THR A 177 -4.51 -3.09 13.81
N GLY A 178 -3.54 -2.16 13.74
CA GLY A 178 -2.25 -2.44 13.11
C GLY A 178 -1.21 -1.35 13.38
N HIS A 179 -0.07 -1.46 12.70
CA HIS A 179 1.01 -0.48 12.75
C HIS A 179 1.64 -0.25 11.36
N PRO A 180 1.00 0.53 10.47
CA PRO A 180 1.50 0.88 9.13
C PRO A 180 2.92 1.47 9.09
N GLY A 181 3.38 2.09 10.18
CA GLY A 181 4.69 2.72 10.29
C GLY A 181 5.88 1.75 10.48
N SER A 182 5.67 0.43 10.47
CA SER A 182 6.66 -0.57 10.89
C SER A 182 8.00 -0.52 10.14
N ARG A 183 7.98 -0.10 8.87
CA ARG A 183 9.12 -0.21 7.91
C ARG A 183 9.70 -1.63 7.78
N THR A 184 8.91 -2.64 8.12
CA THR A 184 9.24 -4.06 8.02
C THR A 184 8.16 -4.77 7.21
N THR A 185 8.56 -5.43 6.12
CA THR A 185 7.64 -6.14 5.22
C THR A 185 6.84 -7.20 5.99
N SER A 186 5.52 -7.17 5.81
CA SER A 186 4.62 -8.26 6.20
C SER A 186 4.25 -9.04 4.94
N TRP A 187 4.08 -10.35 5.08
CA TRP A 187 3.76 -11.26 3.98
C TRP A 187 2.37 -11.86 4.18
N MET A 188 1.61 -11.98 3.10
CA MET A 188 0.23 -12.47 3.14
C MET A 188 0.01 -13.55 2.08
N GLN A 189 -0.65 -14.65 2.44
CA GLN A 189 -1.01 -15.73 1.51
C GLN A 189 -2.40 -16.27 1.82
N GLU A 190 -3.21 -16.53 0.79
CA GLU A 190 -4.54 -17.16 0.92
C GLU A 190 -4.40 -18.61 1.40
N GLY A 191 -5.30 -19.09 2.26
CA GLY A 191 -5.26 -20.41 2.87
C GLY A 191 -4.42 -20.48 4.16
N ASN A 192 -4.42 -21.66 4.80
CA ASN A 192 -3.60 -21.93 5.99
C ASN A 192 -2.16 -22.31 5.62
N HIS A 193 -1.23 -21.40 5.90
CA HIS A 193 0.20 -21.55 5.68
C HIS A 193 1.04 -21.36 6.96
N VAL A 194 0.44 -21.53 8.15
CA VAL A 194 1.14 -21.34 9.44
C VAL A 194 2.45 -22.12 9.53
N ASN A 195 2.42 -23.38 9.11
CA ASN A 195 3.57 -24.30 9.16
C ASN A 195 4.41 -24.33 7.86
N ALA A 196 4.17 -23.42 6.91
CA ALA A 196 4.92 -23.36 5.65
C ALA A 196 6.26 -22.62 5.84
N THR A 197 7.38 -23.26 5.49
CA THR A 197 8.74 -22.67 5.63
C THR A 197 9.01 -21.50 4.69
N SER A 198 8.20 -21.35 3.65
CA SER A 198 8.15 -20.16 2.79
C SER A 198 6.69 -19.88 2.47
N ILE A 199 6.31 -18.60 2.50
CA ILE A 199 5.08 -18.13 1.88
C ILE A 199 5.43 -17.20 0.71
N PRO A 200 5.14 -17.58 -0.55
CA PRO A 200 5.25 -16.68 -1.70
C PRO A 200 4.05 -15.72 -1.71
N GLY A 201 3.97 -14.91 -0.65
CA GLY A 201 2.98 -13.85 -0.50
C GLY A 201 3.38 -12.60 -1.25
N SER A 202 2.41 -11.77 -1.63
CA SER A 202 2.68 -10.54 -2.36
C SER A 202 3.35 -9.49 -1.48
N SER A 203 4.47 -8.92 -1.96
CA SER A 203 4.77 -7.50 -1.71
C SER A 203 3.58 -6.64 -2.19
N ILE A 204 3.46 -5.40 -1.71
CA ILE A 204 2.31 -4.55 -2.08
C ILE A 204 2.39 -4.25 -3.58
N ALA A 205 1.58 -4.97 -4.37
CA ALA A 205 1.41 -4.69 -5.78
C ALA A 205 0.61 -3.38 -5.93
N HIS A 206 1.18 -2.43 -6.66
CA HIS A 206 0.60 -1.14 -6.96
C HIS A 206 0.13 -1.09 -8.42
N CYS A 207 -0.82 -0.21 -8.73
CA CYS A 207 -1.19 0.11 -10.11
C CYS A 207 -0.75 1.54 -10.49
N PHE A 208 -0.21 1.65 -11.69
CA PHE A 208 0.01 2.89 -12.43
C PHE A 208 -1.03 3.02 -13.55
N VAL A 209 -2.00 3.91 -13.37
CA VAL A 209 -3.06 4.16 -14.36
C VAL A 209 -2.66 5.32 -15.29
N ILE A 210 -2.79 5.13 -16.60
CA ILE A 210 -2.51 6.16 -17.60
C ILE A 210 -3.82 6.60 -18.26
N LEU A 211 -4.19 7.86 -18.03
CA LEU A 211 -5.33 8.53 -18.65
C LEU A 211 -4.85 9.29 -19.89
N GLY A 212 -5.38 8.94 -21.06
CA GLY A 212 -4.95 9.56 -22.31
C GLY A 212 -5.81 9.28 -23.55
N ASP A 213 -5.26 9.64 -24.71
CA ASP A 213 -5.93 9.55 -26.01
C ASP A 213 -5.28 8.50 -26.96
N SER A 214 -5.48 8.64 -28.27
CA SER A 214 -4.98 7.71 -29.29
C SER A 214 -3.47 7.47 -29.25
N ILE A 215 -2.69 8.42 -28.75
CA ILE A 215 -1.23 8.28 -28.63
C ILE A 215 -0.88 7.26 -27.54
N THR A 216 -1.62 7.22 -26.43
CA THR A 216 -1.41 6.24 -25.35
C THR A 216 -2.13 4.92 -25.64
N ASP A 217 -3.31 4.97 -26.24
CA ASP A 217 -4.03 3.79 -26.76
C ASP A 217 -3.14 3.00 -27.73
N GLY A 218 -2.27 3.68 -28.49
CA GLY A 218 -1.18 3.08 -29.25
C GLY A 218 -1.33 3.18 -30.76
N ARG A 219 -2.11 4.13 -31.28
CA ARG A 219 -2.28 4.34 -32.72
C ARG A 219 -0.91 4.59 -33.37
N GLY A 220 -0.47 3.70 -34.25
CA GLY A 220 0.88 3.73 -34.86
C GLY A 220 1.83 2.64 -34.36
N SER A 221 1.41 1.84 -33.37
CA SER A 221 2.02 0.56 -33.02
C SER A 221 1.59 -0.54 -34.00
N ASP A 222 2.24 -1.71 -33.95
CA ASP A 222 1.92 -2.86 -34.80
C ASP A 222 0.88 -3.79 -34.18
N ASP A 223 0.02 -4.36 -35.01
CA ASP A 223 -0.99 -5.34 -34.60
C ASP A 223 -0.37 -6.55 -33.87
N ASN A 224 -0.85 -6.80 -32.65
CA ASN A 224 -0.44 -7.92 -31.79
C ASN A 224 1.06 -7.94 -31.41
N LYS A 225 1.73 -6.77 -31.39
CA LYS A 225 3.14 -6.67 -30.99
C LYS A 225 3.40 -6.08 -29.61
N ASN A 226 2.39 -5.46 -28.98
CA ASN A 226 2.52 -4.77 -27.70
C ASN A 226 3.71 -3.78 -27.70
N ASN A 227 3.81 -2.96 -28.76
CA ASN A 227 4.89 -2.00 -28.98
C ASN A 227 4.39 -0.53 -29.03
N ARG A 228 3.32 -0.27 -28.28
CA ARG A 228 2.92 1.08 -27.81
C ARG A 228 3.69 1.42 -26.54
N TRP A 229 3.82 2.71 -26.23
CA TRP A 229 4.73 3.14 -25.16
C TRP A 229 4.42 2.56 -23.75
N PRO A 230 3.16 2.30 -23.31
CA PRO A 230 2.92 1.71 -21.99
C PRO A 230 3.40 0.26 -21.89
N ASP A 231 3.25 -0.53 -22.96
CA ASP A 231 3.71 -1.92 -23.02
C ASP A 231 5.25 -1.99 -23.00
N LEU A 232 5.91 -1.09 -23.74
CA LEU A 232 7.37 -0.95 -23.77
C LEU A 232 7.93 -0.44 -22.43
N LEU A 233 7.22 0.49 -21.76
CA LEU A 233 7.56 0.95 -20.43
C LEU A 233 7.43 -0.18 -19.40
N LEU A 234 6.35 -0.98 -19.44
CA LEU A 234 6.19 -2.15 -18.58
C LEU A 234 7.35 -3.14 -18.76
N ALA A 235 7.72 -3.47 -20.00
CA ALA A 235 8.86 -4.34 -20.27
C ALA A 235 10.19 -3.77 -19.68
N ARG A 236 10.38 -2.45 -19.76
CA ARG A 236 11.53 -1.77 -19.15
C ARG A 236 11.47 -1.76 -17.61
N MET A 237 10.29 -1.55 -17.01
CA MET A 237 10.08 -1.63 -15.56
C MET A 237 10.46 -3.01 -15.01
N GLN A 238 9.99 -4.08 -15.66
CA GLN A 238 10.30 -5.46 -15.26
C GLN A 238 11.81 -5.78 -15.34
N THR A 239 12.53 -5.24 -16.33
CA THR A 239 14.00 -5.39 -16.42
C THR A 239 14.80 -4.49 -15.46
N ASN A 240 14.13 -3.57 -14.76
CA ASN A 240 14.71 -2.67 -13.75
C ASN A 240 14.12 -2.93 -12.34
N GLU A 241 13.70 -4.17 -12.08
CA GLU A 241 13.24 -4.66 -10.76
C GLU A 241 11.99 -3.96 -10.20
N LEU A 242 11.26 -3.20 -11.02
CA LEU A 242 9.93 -2.66 -10.71
C LEU A 242 8.83 -3.69 -11.08
N THR A 243 8.92 -4.88 -10.48
CA THR A 243 8.01 -6.01 -10.77
C THR A 243 6.62 -5.82 -10.18
N GLU A 244 6.53 -5.10 -9.06
CA GLU A 244 5.32 -4.94 -8.24
C GLU A 244 4.39 -3.79 -8.70
N ILE A 245 4.55 -3.29 -9.94
CA ILE A 245 3.71 -2.21 -10.47
C ILE A 245 3.03 -2.67 -11.76
N GLY A 246 1.70 -2.85 -11.71
CA GLY A 246 0.85 -3.01 -12.88
C GLY A 246 0.72 -1.70 -13.66
N VAL A 247 0.58 -1.77 -14.98
CA VAL A 247 0.47 -0.61 -15.88
C VAL A 247 -0.86 -0.68 -16.63
N ASP A 248 -1.80 0.16 -16.23
CA ASP A 248 -3.17 0.15 -16.72
C ASP A 248 -3.39 1.27 -17.74
N ASN A 249 -3.45 0.88 -19.01
CA ASN A 249 -3.71 1.79 -20.12
C ASN A 249 -5.22 2.12 -20.21
N GLN A 250 -5.64 3.20 -19.56
CA GLN A 250 -7.01 3.73 -19.58
C GLN A 250 -7.18 4.83 -20.65
N ALA A 251 -6.42 4.75 -21.74
CA ALA A 251 -6.54 5.65 -22.87
C ALA A 251 -7.57 5.18 -23.90
N ALA A 252 -8.07 6.11 -24.71
CA ALA A 252 -8.97 5.78 -25.81
C ALA A 252 -8.74 6.66 -27.04
N GLY A 253 -8.75 6.06 -28.22
CA GLY A 253 -8.60 6.77 -29.49
C GLY A 253 -9.55 7.96 -29.63
N GLY A 254 -9.02 9.14 -29.95
CA GLY A 254 -9.83 10.36 -30.09
C GLY A 254 -10.51 10.83 -28.79
N ASN A 255 -10.06 10.39 -27.61
CA ASN A 255 -10.57 10.89 -26.33
C ASN A 255 -10.19 12.35 -26.10
N ARG A 256 -10.97 13.01 -25.24
CA ARG A 256 -10.97 14.44 -25.02
C ARG A 256 -11.25 14.73 -23.55
N VAL A 257 -10.67 15.80 -23.05
CA VAL A 257 -10.69 16.15 -21.63
C VAL A 257 -12.03 16.77 -21.23
N LEU A 258 -12.55 17.68 -22.06
CA LEU A 258 -13.63 18.60 -21.70
C LEU A 258 -15.01 18.23 -22.21
N GLN A 259 -15.08 17.42 -23.25
CA GLN A 259 -16.28 17.02 -24.00
C GLN A 259 -16.05 15.61 -24.52
N ASP A 260 -17.13 14.86 -24.81
CA ASP A 260 -16.97 13.52 -25.35
C ASP A 260 -16.29 13.55 -26.74
N GLY A 261 -15.51 12.51 -27.01
CA GLY A 261 -14.83 12.27 -28.29
C GLY A 261 -15.40 11.04 -28.97
N LEU A 262 -14.56 10.05 -29.29
CA LEU A 262 -15.04 8.69 -29.62
C LEU A 262 -15.46 7.89 -28.36
N GLY A 263 -15.18 8.42 -27.17
CA GLY A 263 -15.63 7.91 -25.88
C GLY A 263 -15.86 9.04 -24.87
N PRO A 264 -16.33 8.73 -23.64
CA PRO A 264 -16.67 9.72 -22.62
C PRO A 264 -15.49 10.63 -22.25
N SER A 265 -15.76 11.90 -22.00
CA SER A 265 -14.75 12.89 -21.63
C SER A 265 -13.93 12.51 -20.39
N LEU A 266 -12.64 12.88 -20.35
CA LEU A 266 -11.78 12.62 -19.18
C LEU A 266 -12.44 13.10 -17.88
N ILE A 267 -12.96 14.33 -17.88
CA ILE A 267 -13.58 14.95 -16.70
C ILE A 267 -14.83 14.19 -16.20
N SER A 268 -15.47 13.38 -17.05
CA SER A 268 -16.58 12.51 -16.67
C SER A 268 -16.16 11.15 -16.10
N ARG A 269 -14.92 10.71 -16.37
CA ARG A 269 -14.48 9.32 -16.15
C ARG A 269 -13.26 9.13 -15.23
N TYR A 270 -12.41 10.15 -15.04
CA TYR A 270 -11.13 10.01 -14.30
C TYR A 270 -11.25 9.46 -12.87
N LYS A 271 -12.40 9.66 -12.20
CA LYS A 271 -12.64 9.05 -10.88
C LYS A 271 -12.81 7.55 -11.01
N ARG A 272 -13.85 7.12 -11.73
CA ARG A 272 -14.14 5.71 -12.03
C ARG A 272 -12.94 4.98 -12.63
N ASP A 273 -12.28 5.56 -13.62
CA ASP A 273 -11.24 4.90 -14.42
C ASP A 273 -9.84 4.95 -13.78
N ALA A 274 -9.63 5.75 -12.73
CA ALA A 274 -8.32 5.85 -12.09
C ALA A 274 -8.36 5.99 -10.56
N ILE A 275 -8.97 7.05 -10.01
CA ILE A 275 -8.95 7.31 -8.54
C ILE A 275 -9.66 6.20 -7.75
N GLU A 276 -10.70 5.60 -8.33
CA GLU A 276 -11.53 4.56 -7.73
C GLU A 276 -11.06 3.13 -8.09
N GLN A 277 -9.94 2.99 -8.81
CA GLN A 277 -9.36 1.67 -9.15
C GLN A 277 -8.62 1.06 -7.96
N GLU A 278 -8.73 -0.26 -7.82
CA GLU A 278 -8.11 -0.98 -6.72
C GLU A 278 -6.57 -1.04 -6.87
N GLY A 279 -5.84 -0.83 -5.77
CA GLY A 279 -4.37 -0.83 -5.78
C GLY A 279 -3.70 0.37 -6.46
N VAL A 280 -4.45 1.33 -7.01
CA VAL A 280 -3.89 2.51 -7.66
C VAL A 280 -2.98 3.29 -6.70
N LYS A 281 -1.76 3.58 -7.16
CA LYS A 281 -0.80 4.42 -6.42
C LYS A 281 -0.24 5.58 -7.23
N TYR A 282 -0.26 5.44 -8.56
CA TYR A 282 0.26 6.41 -9.50
C TYR A 282 -0.78 6.64 -10.60
N ILE A 283 -1.01 7.90 -10.98
CA ILE A 283 -1.85 8.26 -12.13
C ILE A 283 -1.05 9.18 -13.05
N MET A 284 -1.05 8.95 -14.36
CA MET A 284 -0.53 9.91 -15.35
C MET A 284 -1.66 10.47 -16.22
N ILE A 285 -1.62 11.78 -16.44
CA ILE A 285 -2.38 12.44 -17.51
C ILE A 285 -1.48 12.66 -18.73
N PHE A 286 -1.86 12.08 -19.87
CA PHE A 286 -1.27 12.38 -21.18
C PHE A 286 -2.40 12.51 -22.21
N GLU A 287 -3.06 13.68 -22.20
CA GLU A 287 -4.26 13.95 -23.01
C GLU A 287 -4.38 15.45 -23.35
N GLY A 288 -5.33 15.78 -24.23
CA GLY A 288 -5.71 17.15 -24.61
C GLY A 288 -5.40 17.51 -26.06
N VAL A 289 -4.72 16.63 -26.80
CA VAL A 289 -4.38 16.86 -28.20
C VAL A 289 -5.63 17.01 -29.07
N ASN A 290 -6.66 16.19 -28.82
CA ASN A 290 -7.89 16.20 -29.59
C ASN A 290 -8.78 17.40 -29.26
N ASP A 291 -8.77 17.92 -28.02
CA ASP A 291 -9.45 19.17 -27.69
C ASP A 291 -8.90 20.33 -28.51
N ILE A 292 -7.58 20.50 -28.51
CA ILE A 292 -6.90 21.57 -29.24
C ILE A 292 -7.04 21.38 -30.76
N GLY A 293 -6.83 20.14 -31.23
CA GLY A 293 -6.84 19.75 -32.63
C GLY A 293 -8.22 19.80 -33.31
N THR A 294 -9.31 19.55 -32.57
CA THR A 294 -10.68 19.61 -33.12
C THR A 294 -11.34 20.97 -32.97
N ALA A 295 -10.94 21.80 -31.98
CA ALA A 295 -11.52 23.11 -31.76
C ALA A 295 -11.22 24.12 -32.90
N GLY A 296 -12.06 25.16 -33.01
CA GLY A 296 -11.90 26.26 -33.96
C GLY A 296 -10.54 26.97 -33.82
N THR A 297 -10.03 27.51 -34.93
CA THR A 297 -8.65 28.05 -35.03
C THR A 297 -8.53 29.54 -34.67
N ASP A 298 -9.63 30.19 -34.27
CA ASP A 298 -9.61 31.58 -33.84
C ASP A 298 -9.04 31.74 -32.43
N GLN A 299 -8.42 32.90 -32.18
CA GLN A 299 -7.72 33.18 -30.93
C GLN A 299 -8.63 33.10 -29.69
N ASN A 300 -9.92 33.47 -29.81
CA ASN A 300 -10.83 33.51 -28.66
C ASN A 300 -11.28 32.11 -28.24
N THR A 301 -11.60 31.24 -29.21
CA THR A 301 -11.89 29.82 -28.98
C THR A 301 -10.67 29.13 -28.37
N GLN A 302 -9.49 29.30 -28.97
CA GLN A 302 -8.26 28.65 -28.52
C GLN A 302 -7.79 29.11 -27.14
N THR A 303 -7.90 30.41 -26.81
CA THR A 303 -7.56 30.93 -25.47
C THR A 303 -8.47 30.32 -24.40
N ARG A 304 -9.79 30.38 -24.61
CA ARG A 304 -10.80 29.84 -23.70
C ARG A 304 -10.68 28.33 -23.52
N LEU A 305 -10.34 27.60 -24.60
CA LEU A 305 -10.08 26.17 -24.54
C LEU A 305 -8.88 25.86 -23.65
N GLY A 306 -7.77 26.59 -23.82
CA GLY A 306 -6.60 26.44 -22.96
C GLY A 306 -6.89 26.73 -21.49
N ASP A 307 -7.71 27.75 -21.19
CA ASP A 307 -8.17 28.07 -19.82
C ASP A 307 -8.97 26.92 -19.21
N ASN A 308 -9.89 26.34 -20.00
CA ASN A 308 -10.72 25.22 -19.57
C ASN A 308 -9.89 23.93 -19.36
N LEU A 309 -8.94 23.62 -20.25
CA LEU A 309 -8.03 22.48 -20.11
C LEU A 309 -7.20 22.58 -18.82
N ILE A 310 -6.57 23.74 -18.59
CA ILE A 310 -5.82 24.03 -17.36
C ILE A 310 -6.70 23.86 -16.12
N SER A 311 -7.95 24.33 -16.17
CA SER A 311 -8.90 24.18 -15.06
C SER A 311 -9.28 22.72 -14.79
N ALA A 312 -9.52 21.93 -15.85
CA ALA A 312 -9.83 20.51 -15.74
C ALA A 312 -8.63 19.70 -15.18
N PHE A 313 -7.42 19.93 -15.69
CA PHE A 313 -6.21 19.28 -15.16
C PHE A 313 -5.92 19.68 -13.71
N THR A 314 -6.19 20.94 -13.33
CA THR A 314 -6.09 21.41 -11.94
C THR A 314 -7.07 20.65 -11.03
N GLN A 315 -8.32 20.45 -11.47
CA GLN A 315 -9.31 19.67 -10.72
C GLN A 315 -8.87 18.21 -10.54
N ILE A 316 -8.43 17.55 -11.62
CA ILE A 316 -7.99 16.15 -11.57
C ILE A 316 -6.79 16.00 -10.64
N ALA A 317 -5.77 16.86 -10.75
CA ALA A 317 -4.61 16.84 -9.86
C ALA A 317 -4.98 17.07 -8.39
N SER A 318 -5.92 17.98 -8.12
CA SER A 318 -6.39 18.26 -6.76
C SER A 318 -7.13 17.06 -6.16
N ASP A 319 -8.02 16.42 -6.92
CA ASP A 319 -8.78 15.25 -6.46
C ASP A 319 -7.89 14.01 -6.29
N THR A 320 -6.92 13.79 -7.19
CA THR A 320 -5.93 12.70 -7.06
C THR A 320 -5.05 12.89 -5.84
N SER A 321 -4.56 14.11 -5.61
CA SER A 321 -3.76 14.44 -4.42
C SER A 321 -4.57 14.28 -3.12
N ALA A 322 -5.84 14.68 -3.12
CA ALA A 322 -6.76 14.47 -1.98
C ALA A 322 -7.03 12.98 -1.68
N ALA A 323 -6.87 12.09 -2.66
CA ALA A 323 -6.97 10.64 -2.48
C ALA A 323 -5.65 9.97 -2.02
N GLY A 324 -4.54 10.71 -1.87
CA GLY A 324 -3.24 10.16 -1.44
C GLY A 324 -2.49 9.38 -2.54
N ILE A 325 -2.91 9.58 -3.79
CA ILE A 325 -2.33 8.99 -5.01
C ILE A 325 -1.33 10.00 -5.60
N LEU A 326 -0.19 9.51 -6.09
CA LEU A 326 0.79 10.36 -6.78
C LEU A 326 0.32 10.65 -8.20
N ILE A 327 0.41 11.92 -8.62
CA ILE A 327 -0.03 12.33 -9.96
C ILE A 327 1.11 12.86 -10.83
N PHE A 328 1.23 12.26 -12.00
CA PHE A 328 2.16 12.65 -13.05
C PHE A 328 1.41 13.29 -14.23
N ALA A 329 2.12 14.06 -15.03
CA ALA A 329 1.65 14.51 -16.34
C ALA A 329 2.73 14.28 -17.41
N ALA A 330 2.31 14.22 -18.67
CA ALA A 330 3.21 14.35 -19.80
C ALA A 330 2.83 15.57 -20.66
N THR A 331 3.83 16.23 -21.24
CA THR A 331 3.57 17.33 -22.17
C THR A 331 2.89 16.83 -23.45
N ILE A 332 1.91 17.57 -23.95
CA ILE A 332 1.18 17.23 -25.18
C ILE A 332 2.16 17.28 -26.35
N THR A 333 2.35 16.17 -27.07
CA THR A 333 3.33 16.05 -28.16
C THR A 333 2.97 16.91 -29.38
N PRO A 334 3.92 17.17 -30.29
CA PRO A 334 3.68 17.90 -31.53
C PRO A 334 2.54 17.30 -32.38
N PHE A 335 1.77 18.17 -33.04
CA PHE A 335 0.67 17.78 -33.94
C PHE A 335 0.60 18.59 -35.24
N SER A 336 1.61 19.40 -35.56
CA SER A 336 1.65 20.16 -36.82
C SER A 336 2.40 19.37 -37.89
N GLY A 337 1.97 19.53 -39.14
CA GLY A 337 2.66 18.96 -40.29
C GLY A 337 1.91 19.17 -41.61
N PRO A 338 2.54 18.86 -42.75
CA PRO A 338 1.88 18.82 -44.05
C PRO A 338 0.67 17.88 -44.06
N GLY A 339 -0.50 18.38 -44.47
CA GLY A 339 -1.73 17.57 -44.57
C GLY A 339 -2.42 17.23 -43.24
N GLN A 340 -1.79 17.46 -42.09
CA GLN A 340 -2.39 17.21 -40.78
C GLN A 340 -3.48 18.24 -40.47
N SER A 341 -4.72 17.79 -40.31
CA SER A 341 -5.90 18.62 -40.02
C SER A 341 -5.82 19.41 -38.70
N TYR A 342 -5.00 18.97 -37.75
CA TYR A 342 -4.78 19.66 -36.47
C TYR A 342 -3.81 20.84 -36.63
N SER A 343 -2.95 20.81 -37.65
CA SER A 343 -1.89 21.80 -37.92
C SER A 343 -2.43 23.22 -38.06
N ASN A 344 -2.18 24.07 -37.06
CA ASN A 344 -2.53 25.49 -37.11
C ASN A 344 -1.69 26.32 -36.11
N PRO A 345 -1.16 27.50 -36.49
CA PRO A 345 -0.35 28.32 -35.59
C PRO A 345 -1.04 28.78 -34.30
N THR A 346 -2.37 28.96 -34.31
CA THR A 346 -3.12 29.31 -33.08
C THR A 346 -3.24 28.12 -32.15
N ARG A 347 -3.46 26.92 -32.69
CA ARG A 347 -3.53 25.66 -31.92
C ARG A 347 -2.18 25.30 -31.31
N GLU A 348 -1.09 25.47 -32.06
CA GLU A 348 0.27 25.25 -31.52
C GLU A 348 0.58 26.20 -30.36
N LYS A 349 0.15 27.46 -30.42
CA LYS A 349 0.26 28.40 -29.28
C LYS A 349 -0.52 27.90 -28.05
N THR A 350 -1.71 27.32 -28.23
CA THR A 350 -2.47 26.70 -27.13
C THR A 350 -1.72 25.50 -26.53
N ARG A 351 -1.18 24.61 -27.38
CA ARG A 351 -0.40 23.45 -26.95
C ARG A 351 0.80 23.87 -26.11
N GLN A 352 1.62 24.78 -26.63
CA GLN A 352 2.80 25.31 -25.94
C GLN A 352 2.43 25.97 -24.60
N ARG A 353 1.30 26.71 -24.55
CA ARG A 353 0.79 27.30 -23.31
C ARG A 353 0.40 26.24 -22.26
N VAL A 354 -0.27 25.17 -22.68
CA VAL A 354 -0.67 24.07 -21.77
C VAL A 354 0.54 23.29 -21.29
N ASN A 355 1.51 23.01 -22.17
CA ASN A 355 2.78 22.35 -21.81
C ASN A 355 3.62 23.18 -20.84
N ALA A 356 3.75 24.49 -21.08
CA ALA A 356 4.42 25.40 -20.15
C ALA A 356 3.70 25.48 -18.80
N TRP A 357 2.37 25.38 -18.78
CA TRP A 357 1.60 25.31 -17.54
C TRP A 357 1.87 24.00 -16.79
N PHE A 358 1.86 22.84 -17.46
CA PHE A 358 2.18 21.56 -16.81
C PHE A 358 3.52 21.65 -16.07
N THR A 359 4.60 22.03 -16.77
CA THR A 359 5.96 22.08 -16.23
C THR A 359 6.18 23.15 -15.15
N SER A 360 5.43 24.26 -15.17
CA SER A 360 5.57 25.36 -14.19
C SER A 360 4.56 25.35 -13.02
N SER A 361 3.50 24.55 -13.09
CA SER A 361 2.39 24.58 -12.13
C SER A 361 2.76 24.19 -10.70
N GLY A 362 3.73 23.27 -10.52
CA GLY A 362 3.99 22.64 -9.23
C GLY A 362 2.83 21.82 -8.66
N LEU A 363 1.84 21.46 -9.49
CA LEU A 363 0.71 20.62 -9.07
C LEU A 363 1.05 19.13 -9.07
N PHE A 364 1.74 18.67 -10.10
CA PHE A 364 2.13 17.27 -10.31
C PHE A 364 3.39 16.89 -9.53
N ASP A 365 3.50 15.63 -9.15
CA ASP A 365 4.67 15.06 -8.47
C ASP A 365 5.82 14.84 -9.47
N ALA A 366 5.49 14.53 -10.72
CA ALA A 366 6.41 14.56 -11.86
C ALA A 366 5.72 15.07 -13.14
N VAL A 367 6.47 15.76 -13.99
CA VAL A 367 6.04 16.09 -15.36
C VAL A 367 7.11 15.62 -16.34
N VAL A 368 6.76 14.71 -17.25
CA VAL A 368 7.69 14.16 -18.25
C VAL A 368 7.55 14.90 -19.57
N ASP A 369 8.64 15.46 -20.12
CA ASP A 369 8.56 16.28 -21.34
C ASP A 369 8.55 15.44 -22.64
N PHE A 370 7.47 14.69 -22.87
CA PHE A 370 7.28 13.90 -24.11
C PHE A 370 7.34 14.77 -25.39
N ASP A 371 6.94 16.05 -25.37
CA ASP A 371 7.19 16.97 -26.49
C ASP A 371 8.68 17.06 -26.84
N ALA A 372 9.55 17.28 -25.85
CA ALA A 372 10.99 17.34 -26.09
C ALA A 372 11.58 16.01 -26.58
N VAL A 373 11.00 14.87 -26.21
CA VAL A 373 11.44 13.53 -26.64
C VAL A 373 11.20 13.30 -28.13
N VAL A 374 10.02 13.65 -28.67
CA VAL A 374 9.63 13.27 -30.04
C VAL A 374 9.58 14.40 -31.06
N ARG A 375 9.80 15.67 -30.68
CA ARG A 375 9.75 16.81 -31.62
C ARG A 375 10.94 16.90 -32.56
N ASP A 376 10.69 17.39 -33.77
CA ASP A 376 11.73 17.73 -34.73
C ASP A 376 12.60 18.89 -34.18
N PRO A 377 13.94 18.76 -34.08
CA PRO A 377 14.80 19.79 -33.52
C PRO A 377 14.94 21.05 -34.41
N VAL A 378 14.61 20.94 -35.70
CA VAL A 378 14.55 22.04 -36.67
C VAL A 378 13.15 22.66 -36.71
N THR A 379 12.10 21.86 -36.57
CA THR A 379 10.69 22.31 -36.60
C THR A 379 9.88 21.81 -35.38
N PRO A 380 10.07 22.37 -34.17
CA PRO A 380 9.54 21.83 -32.90
C PRO A 380 8.01 21.67 -32.78
N SER A 381 7.22 22.16 -33.74
CA SER A 381 5.77 21.93 -33.81
C SER A 381 5.39 20.64 -34.54
N GLN A 382 6.36 19.90 -35.10
CA GLN A 382 6.18 18.61 -35.77
C GLN A 382 6.90 17.48 -35.01
N LEU A 383 6.44 16.24 -35.22
CA LEU A 383 7.21 15.05 -34.83
C LEU A 383 8.49 14.96 -35.66
N ALA A 384 9.59 14.51 -35.04
CA ALA A 384 10.82 14.22 -35.77
C ALA A 384 10.55 13.16 -36.87
N PRO A 385 11.18 13.24 -38.06
CA PRO A 385 10.90 12.34 -39.17
C PRO A 385 11.08 10.85 -38.83
N GLU A 386 12.02 10.53 -37.95
CA GLU A 386 12.28 9.18 -37.42
C GLU A 386 11.16 8.63 -36.52
N TYR A 387 10.41 9.50 -35.84
CA TYR A 387 9.34 9.13 -34.91
C TYR A 387 7.93 9.28 -35.51
N ASN A 388 7.78 9.91 -36.67
CA ASN A 388 6.49 10.18 -37.29
C ASN A 388 5.84 8.90 -37.86
N GLY A 389 4.59 8.61 -37.48
CA GLY A 389 3.74 7.55 -38.05
C GLY A 389 3.21 7.83 -39.46
N GLY A 390 3.51 9.01 -40.02
CA GLY A 390 3.13 9.44 -41.37
C GLY A 390 2.01 10.48 -41.42
N ASP A 391 1.36 10.76 -40.28
CA ASP A 391 0.30 11.77 -40.16
C ASP A 391 0.69 13.01 -39.34
N TYR A 392 1.92 13.08 -38.82
CA TYR A 392 2.43 14.18 -37.99
C TYR A 392 1.67 14.41 -36.67
N LEU A 393 0.93 13.40 -36.18
CA LEU A 393 0.24 13.41 -34.88
C LEU A 393 0.60 12.16 -34.07
N HIS A 394 0.61 10.99 -34.70
CA HIS A 394 0.86 9.73 -34.03
C HIS A 394 2.33 9.30 -34.18
N PRO A 395 3.00 8.92 -33.08
CA PRO A 395 4.29 8.26 -33.16
C PRO A 395 4.21 6.91 -33.90
N ASN A 396 5.28 6.56 -34.58
CA ASN A 396 5.55 5.18 -34.98
C ASN A 396 6.18 4.38 -33.82
N VAL A 397 6.45 3.09 -34.03
CA VAL A 397 7.09 2.21 -33.04
C VAL A 397 8.42 2.76 -32.49
N ALA A 398 9.25 3.42 -33.31
CA ALA A 398 10.49 4.03 -32.83
C ALA A 398 10.22 5.25 -31.92
N GLY A 399 9.19 6.04 -32.23
CA GLY A 399 8.73 7.12 -31.36
C GLY A 399 8.15 6.62 -30.04
N TYR A 400 7.42 5.51 -30.05
CA TYR A 400 6.95 4.86 -28.82
C TYR A 400 8.07 4.27 -27.97
N GLN A 401 9.12 3.72 -28.59
CA GLN A 401 10.32 3.30 -27.89
C GLN A 401 11.04 4.49 -27.25
N ALA A 402 11.21 5.60 -27.97
CA ALA A 402 11.84 6.82 -27.44
C ALA A 402 11.08 7.37 -26.22
N ILE A 403 9.74 7.38 -26.25
CA ILE A 403 8.89 7.76 -25.10
C ILE A 403 9.12 6.81 -23.90
N ALA A 404 9.11 5.49 -24.13
CA ALA A 404 9.30 4.50 -23.08
C ALA A 404 10.72 4.52 -22.46
N ASP A 405 11.76 4.82 -23.26
CA ASP A 405 13.14 4.95 -22.82
C ASP A 405 13.41 6.25 -22.05
N ALA A 406 12.77 7.34 -22.46
CA ALA A 406 12.86 8.63 -21.79
C ALA A 406 12.11 8.69 -20.45
N PHE A 407 11.12 7.83 -20.23
CA PHE A 407 10.32 7.82 -19.00
C PHE A 407 11.22 7.59 -17.75
N PRO A 408 11.19 8.45 -16.73
CA PRO A 408 12.06 8.33 -15.55
C PRO A 408 11.48 7.32 -14.55
N LEU A 409 12.10 6.15 -14.40
CA LEU A 409 11.60 5.08 -13.50
C LEU A 409 11.72 5.42 -12.01
N ASP A 410 12.62 6.33 -11.61
CA ASP A 410 12.84 6.71 -10.21
C ASP A 410 11.66 7.48 -9.60
N ILE A 411 10.72 7.99 -10.43
CA ILE A 411 9.50 8.65 -9.94
C ILE A 411 8.57 7.69 -9.18
N PHE A 412 8.69 6.38 -9.40
CA PHE A 412 7.93 5.38 -8.67
C PHE A 412 8.49 5.11 -7.25
N THR A 413 9.79 5.36 -7.03
CA THR A 413 10.51 4.94 -5.81
C THR A 413 10.79 6.07 -4.82
N ALA A 414 10.76 7.32 -5.26
CA ALA A 414 11.04 8.47 -4.41
C ALA A 414 9.80 8.94 -3.60
N THR A 415 10.02 9.36 -2.36
CA THR A 415 9.23 10.45 -1.75
C THR A 415 9.54 11.73 -2.52
N ALA A 416 8.93 11.88 -3.69
CA ALA A 416 9.36 12.82 -4.72
C ALA A 416 9.18 14.28 -4.29
N SER A 417 10.27 15.05 -4.36
CA SER A 417 10.18 16.50 -4.50
C SER A 417 9.70 16.79 -5.92
N LYS A 418 8.59 17.53 -6.04
CA LYS A 418 7.94 17.87 -7.32
C LYS A 418 8.95 18.41 -8.34
N ARG A 419 9.03 17.78 -9.52
CA ARG A 419 10.00 18.15 -10.58
C ARG A 419 9.45 17.93 -11.99
N ALA A 420 9.89 18.75 -12.94
CA ALA A 420 9.87 18.38 -14.36
C ALA A 420 11.11 17.54 -14.68
N VAL A 421 10.97 16.58 -15.60
CA VAL A 421 11.99 15.58 -15.96
C VAL A 421 11.99 15.31 -17.47
#